data_AF-X1U5V3-F1
#
_entry.id   AF-X1U5V3-F1
#
_cell.length_a   1.000
_cell.length_b   1.000
_cell.length_c   1.000
_cell.angle_alpha   90.00
_cell.angle_beta   90.00
_cell.angle_gamma   90.00
#
_symmetry.space_group_name_H-M   'P 1'
#
loop_
_entity.id
_entity.type
_entity.pdbx_description
1 polymer ?
#
loop_
_entity_poly.entity_id
_entity_poly.type
_entity_poly.pdbx_seq_one_letter_code
_entity_poly.pdbx_strand_id
1 'polypeptide(L)' 'MKKIIAVLKGDACGPEVTEEGLKILRIISDYTELELEFQDTPA' A
#
# COMPACT_ATOMS: atom_id res chain seq x y z
N MET A 1 -5.38 13.69 -7.65
CA MET A 1 -3.96 14.08 -7.43
C MET A 1 -3.25 12.85 -6.92
N LYS A 2 -2.42 12.26 -7.79
CA LYS A 2 -1.68 11.04 -7.49
C LYS A 2 -0.84 11.16 -6.22
N LYS A 3 -1.02 10.21 -5.30
CA LYS A 3 -0.22 10.07 -4.08
C LYS A 3 0.68 8.85 -4.21
N ILE A 4 1.98 9.04 -4.03
CA ILE A 4 2.97 7.96 -4.00
C ILE A 4 3.11 7.52 -2.55
N ILE A 5 2.90 6.23 -2.30
CA ILE A 5 3.04 5.57 -1.01
C ILE A 5 4.27 4.66 -1.08
N ALA A 6 5.30 5.00 -0.32
CA ALA A 6 6.44 4.12 -0.11
C ALA A 6 6.04 3.00 0.84
N VAL A 7 6.25 1.76 0.42
CA VAL A 7 5.86 0.56 1.17
C VAL A 7 7.11 -0.09 1.75
N LEU A 8 7.20 -0.05 3.08
CA LEU A 8 8.20 -0.80 3.84
C LEU A 8 7.50 -2.00 4.48
N LYS A 9 7.83 -3.22 4.03
CA LYS A 9 7.18 -4.45 4.50
C LYS A 9 7.65 -4.87 5.89
N GLY A 10 8.84 -4.42 6.31
CA GLY A 10 9.42 -4.76 7.61
C GLY A 10 9.71 -6.25 7.77
N ASP A 11 9.86 -6.68 9.02
CA ASP A 11 10.25 -8.03 9.41
C ASP A 11 9.10 -8.84 10.04
N ALA A 12 9.37 -10.10 10.36
CA ALA A 12 8.42 -11.03 11.00
C ALA A 12 7.12 -11.14 10.20
N CYS A 13 5.97 -10.79 10.78
CA CYS A 13 4.67 -10.81 10.10
C CYS A 13 4.39 -9.55 9.26
N GLY A 14 5.34 -8.63 9.18
CA GLY A 14 5.22 -7.37 8.44
C GLY A 14 4.84 -7.57 6.97
N PRO A 15 5.52 -8.46 6.21
CA PRO A 15 5.19 -8.71 4.81
C PRO A 15 3.76 -9.18 4.58
N GLU A 16 3.25 -10.12 5.40
CA GLU A 16 1.90 -10.65 5.24
C GLU A 16 0.84 -9.59 5.58
N VAL A 17 1.01 -8.88 6.70
CA VAL A 17 0.02 -7.87 7.15
C VAL A 17 0.02 -6.67 6.20
N THR A 18 1.18 -6.26 5.70
CA THR A 18 1.30 -5.15 4.75
C THR A 18 0.58 -5.47 3.45
N GLU A 19 0.72 -6.69 2.92
CA GLU A 19 0.04 -7.08 1.69
C GLU A 19 -1.49 -7.05 1.83
N GLU A 20 -2.03 -7.51 2.96
CA GLU A 20 -3.47 -7.41 3.22
C GLU A 20 -3.94 -5.95 3.32
N GLY A 21 -3.17 -5.08 3.96
CA GLY A 21 -3.45 -3.64 4.00
C GLY A 21 -3.49 -3.00 2.61
N LEU A 22 -2.54 -3.35 1.73
CA LEU A 22 -2.48 -2.84 0.36
C LEU A 22 -3.72 -3.23 -0.46
N LYS A 23 -4.28 -4.42 -0.27
CA LYS A 23 -5.53 -4.84 -0.94
C LYS A 23 -6.69 -3.90 -0.59
N ILE A 24 -6.83 -3.55 0.68
CA ILE A 24 -7.90 -2.64 1.11
C ILE A 24 -7.68 -1.23 0.56
N LEU A 25 -6.44 -0.74 0.54
CA LEU A 25 -6.13 0.57 -0.03
C LEU A 25 -6.40 0.64 -1.54
N ARG A 26 -6.17 -0.45 -2.28
CA ARG A 26 -6.58 -0.55 -3.70
C ARG A 26 -8.09 -0.44 -3.85
N ILE A 27 -8.86 -1.16 -3.03
CA ILE A 27 -10.33 -1.06 -3.02
C ILE A 27 -10.78 0.38 -2.72
N ILE A 28 -10.18 1.04 -1.73
CA ILE A 28 -10.52 2.44 -1.40
C ILE A 28 -10.25 3.37 -2.60
N SER A 29 -9.19 3.11 -3.37
CA SER A 29 -8.89 3.86 -4.60
C SER A 29 -10.00 3.70 -5.64
N ASP A 30 -10.64 2.54 -5.74
CA ASP A 30 -11.74 2.29 -6.69
C ASP A 30 -13.05 3.03 -6.31
N TYR A 31 -13.27 3.30 -5.02
CA TYR A 31 -14.50 3.91 -4.50
C TYR A 31 -14.36 5.40 -4.14
N THR A 32 -13.19 5.99 -4.35
CA THR A 32 -12.92 7.39 -3.99
C THR A 32 -12.10 8.08 -5.09
N GLU A 33 -11.93 9.40 -5.00
CA GLU A 33 -11.04 10.14 -5.91
C GLU A 33 -9.54 10.02 -5.52
N LEU A 34 -9.20 9.11 -4.61
CA LEU A 34 -7.83 8.87 -4.19
C LEU A 34 -7.11 8.02 -5.23
N GLU A 35 -6.17 8.63 -5.95
CA GLU A 35 -5.25 7.96 -6.86
C GLU A 35 -3.99 7.54 -6.09
N LEU A 36 -3.86 6.24 -5.78
CA LEU A 36 -2.74 5.70 -5.00
C LEU A 36 -1.76 4.91 -5.88
N GLU A 37 -0.47 5.22 -5.78
CA GLU A 37 0.62 4.43 -6.36
C GLU A 37 1.50 3.89 -5.24
N PHE A 38 1.68 2.57 -5.20
CA PHE A 38 2.51 1.91 -4.20
C PHE A 38 3.88 1.60 -4.79
N GLN A 39 4.94 2.05 -4.10
CA GLN A 39 6.32 1.78 -4.47
C GLN A 39 7.00 1.01 -3.34
N ASP A 40 7.38 -0.24 -3.61
CA ASP A 40 8.16 -1.04 -2.67
C ASP A 40 9.52 -0.37 -2.42
N THR A 41 9.89 -0.24 -1.15
CA THR A 41 11.20 0.27 -0.74
C THR A 41 11.98 -0.79 0.02
N PRO A 42 13.31 -0.88 -0.16
CA PRO A 42 14.13 -1.80 0.61
C PRO A 42 14.07 -1.45 2.10
N ALA A 43 13.96 -2.49 2.93
CA ALA A 43 14.07 -2.41 4.39
C ALA A 43 15.54 -2.30 4.81
#